data_AF-A0AAD5W1F4-F1
#
_entry.id   AF-A0AAD5W1F4-F1
#
_cell.length_a   1.000
_cell.length_b   1.000
_cell.length_c   1.000
_cell.angle_alpha   90.00
_cell.angle_beta   90.00
_cell.angle_gamma   90.00
#
_symmetry.space_group_name_H-M   'P 1'
#
loop_
_entity.id
_entity.type
_entity.pdbx_description
1 polymer ?
#
loop_
_entity_poly.entity_id
_entity_poly.type
_entity_poly.pdbx_seq_one_letter_code
_entity_poly.pdbx_strand_id
1 'polypeptide(L)'
;MTEDFDLESLVHVEQTFYESGYQDGYDRGRIHGLIEGRALGREKGYEMWEELGFYEGFASTWKSFLLEHGTADDERTINNANRLLDLIAQFPRINPSSTDKSSEIDISQLLNRIRSRYKVLCASLGVRPTLRASRSDQTTDTDGMAVDDEKENGPKSRVWPVLSQLDPSVTNQDLSY
;
A
#
# COMPACT_ATOMS: atom_id res chain seq x y z
N MET A 1 -43.20 -56.09 3.41
CA MET A 1 -42.22 -55.05 3.05
C MET A 1 -41.18 -55.04 4.16
N THR A 2 -40.22 -55.95 4.09
CA THR A 2 -39.01 -55.89 4.91
C THR A 2 -38.04 -55.03 4.13
N GLU A 3 -37.84 -53.79 4.55
CA GLU A 3 -36.70 -53.02 4.07
C GLU A 3 -35.46 -53.80 4.47
N ASP A 4 -34.73 -54.28 3.48
CA ASP A 4 -33.50 -55.05 3.66
C ASP A 4 -32.46 -54.08 4.24
N PHE A 5 -32.24 -54.15 5.54
CA PHE A 5 -31.36 -53.24 6.25
C PHE A 5 -29.91 -53.59 5.90
N ASP A 6 -29.31 -52.80 5.02
CA ASP A 6 -27.95 -53.01 4.55
C ASP A 6 -26.93 -52.65 5.64
N LEU A 7 -26.45 -53.68 6.35
CA LEU A 7 -25.41 -53.59 7.37
C LEU A 7 -24.03 -53.19 6.82
N GLU A 8 -23.79 -53.33 5.50
CA GLU A 8 -22.53 -52.90 4.88
C GLU A 8 -22.41 -51.38 4.83
N SER A 9 -23.54 -50.67 4.72
CA SER A 9 -23.60 -49.21 4.82
C SER A 9 -23.08 -48.73 6.18
N LEU A 10 -23.35 -49.48 7.26
CA LEU A 10 -22.97 -49.15 8.64
C LEU A 10 -21.45 -49.21 8.86
N VAL A 11 -20.75 -50.06 8.11
CA VAL A 11 -19.28 -50.19 8.15
C VAL A 11 -18.58 -48.96 7.56
N HIS A 12 -19.22 -48.28 6.61
CA HIS A 12 -18.65 -47.12 5.89
C HIS A 12 -19.17 -45.76 6.38
N VAL A 13 -19.96 -45.74 7.47
CA VAL A 13 -20.57 -44.51 8.00
C VAL A 13 -19.52 -43.47 8.40
N GLU A 14 -18.45 -43.89 9.09
CA GLU A 14 -17.37 -42.99 9.48
C GLU A 14 -16.70 -42.33 8.27
N GLN A 15 -16.35 -43.15 7.28
CA GLN A 15 -15.73 -42.68 6.04
C GLN A 15 -16.65 -41.72 5.27
N THR A 16 -17.94 -42.02 5.22
CA THR A 16 -18.95 -41.18 4.54
C THR A 16 -19.08 -39.82 5.23
N PHE A 17 -19.13 -39.77 6.56
CA PHE A 17 -19.16 -38.51 7.30
C PHE A 17 -17.84 -37.74 7.19
N TYR A 18 -16.70 -38.43 7.16
CA TYR A 18 -15.41 -37.82 6.93
C TYR A 18 -15.34 -37.16 5.55
N GLU A 19 -15.69 -37.89 4.48
CA GLU A 19 -15.69 -37.38 3.12
C GLU A 19 -16.69 -36.24 2.95
N SER A 20 -17.89 -36.35 3.53
CA SER A 20 -18.89 -35.28 3.51
C SER A 20 -18.39 -34.02 4.22
N GLY A 21 -17.76 -34.16 5.40
CA GLY A 21 -17.22 -33.04 6.16
C GLY A 21 -16.00 -32.42 5.48
N TYR A 22 -15.14 -33.23 4.88
CA TYR A 22 -13.99 -32.79 4.11
C TYR A 22 -14.45 -32.00 2.87
N GLN A 23 -15.41 -32.52 2.11
CA GLN A 23 -15.92 -31.86 0.92
C GLN A 23 -16.60 -30.53 1.25
N ASP A 24 -17.45 -30.48 2.29
CA ASP A 24 -18.07 -29.22 2.74
C ASP A 24 -17.02 -28.22 3.22
N GLY A 25 -16.05 -28.67 4.03
CA GLY A 25 -14.95 -27.84 4.50
C GLY A 25 -14.07 -27.31 3.36
N TYR A 26 -13.78 -28.15 2.37
CA TYR A 26 -13.01 -27.78 1.18
C TYR A 26 -13.76 -26.77 0.33
N ASP A 27 -15.04 -26.99 0.05
CA ASP A 27 -15.85 -26.08 -0.76
C ASP A 27 -16.02 -24.71 -0.09
N ARG A 28 -16.26 -24.70 1.23
CA ARG A 28 -16.30 -23.44 2.00
C ARG A 28 -14.93 -22.76 2.05
N GLY A 29 -13.87 -23.52 2.31
CA GLY A 29 -12.50 -23.01 2.36
C GLY A 29 -12.07 -22.40 1.03
N ARG A 30 -12.43 -23.03 -0.09
CA ARG A 30 -12.18 -22.53 -1.44
C ARG A 30 -12.87 -21.19 -1.70
N ILE A 31 -14.14 -21.05 -1.32
CA ILE A 31 -14.89 -19.80 -1.47
C ILE A 31 -14.30 -18.72 -0.57
N HIS A 32 -14.03 -19.03 0.70
CA HIS A 32 -13.51 -18.08 1.66
C HIS A 32 -12.11 -17.60 1.26
N GLY A 33 -11.20 -18.51 0.90
CA GLY A 33 -9.86 -18.19 0.45
C GLY A 33 -9.86 -17.33 -0.83
N LEU A 34 -10.82 -17.54 -1.73
CA LEU A 34 -10.96 -16.68 -2.92
C LEU A 34 -11.40 -15.25 -2.55
N ILE A 35 -12.34 -15.10 -1.63
CA ILE A 35 -12.83 -13.78 -1.19
C ILE A 35 -11.74 -13.04 -0.43
N GLU A 36 -11.10 -13.70 0.52
CA GLU A 36 -10.02 -13.15 1.34
C GLU A 36 -8.81 -12.78 0.47
N GLY A 37 -8.37 -13.68 -0.42
CA GLY A 37 -7.26 -13.40 -1.33
C GLY A 37 -7.54 -12.21 -2.26
N ARG A 38 -8.78 -12.04 -2.73
CA ARG A 38 -9.17 -10.84 -3.50
C ARG A 38 -9.17 -9.58 -2.65
N ALA A 39 -9.66 -9.65 -1.41
CA ALA A 39 -9.65 -8.51 -0.50
C ALA A 39 -8.21 -8.06 -0.20
N LEU A 40 -7.35 -8.99 0.20
CA LEU A 40 -5.94 -8.75 0.51
C LEU A 40 -5.17 -8.22 -0.70
N GLY A 41 -5.41 -8.79 -1.89
CA GLY A 41 -4.78 -8.32 -3.12
C GLY A 41 -5.14 -6.87 -3.47
N ARG A 42 -6.38 -6.45 -3.22
CA ARG A 42 -6.79 -5.04 -3.42
C ARG A 42 -6.13 -4.11 -2.41
N GLU A 43 -6.09 -4.50 -1.14
CA GLU A 43 -5.46 -3.71 -0.08
C GLU A 43 -3.97 -3.50 -0.35
N LYS A 44 -3.23 -4.59 -0.62
CA LYS A 44 -1.80 -4.52 -0.92
C LYS A 44 -1.53 -3.81 -2.25
N GLY A 45 -2.41 -3.98 -3.23
CA GLY A 45 -2.36 -3.21 -4.48
C GLY A 45 -2.49 -1.71 -4.23
N TYR A 46 -3.40 -1.30 -3.35
CA TYR A 46 -3.61 0.10 -3.00
C TYR A 46 -2.39 0.69 -2.27
N GLU A 47 -1.89 0.01 -1.23
CA GLU A 47 -0.68 0.43 -0.48
C GLU A 47 0.50 0.70 -1.41
N MET A 48 0.70 -0.21 -2.36
CA MET A 48 1.73 -0.11 -3.38
C MET A 48 1.51 1.07 -4.34
N TRP A 49 0.29 1.24 -4.86
CA TRP A 49 -0.02 2.31 -5.80
C TRP A 49 -0.04 3.70 -5.14
N GLU A 50 -0.39 3.79 -3.86
CA GLU A 50 -0.24 5.02 -3.08
C GLU A 50 1.23 5.47 -3.02
N GLU A 51 2.14 4.52 -2.75
CA GLU A 51 3.59 4.77 -2.77
C GLU A 51 4.06 5.25 -4.14
N LEU A 52 3.66 4.55 -5.21
CA LEU A 52 4.05 4.88 -6.58
C LEU A 52 3.49 6.24 -7.04
N GLY A 53 2.22 6.52 -6.74
CA GLY A 53 1.58 7.79 -7.09
C GLY A 53 2.23 8.98 -6.38
N PHE A 54 2.66 8.81 -5.13
CA PHE A 54 3.45 9.81 -4.43
C PHE A 54 4.79 10.07 -5.13
N TYR A 55 5.51 9.02 -5.54
CA TYR A 55 6.78 9.18 -6.27
C TYR A 55 6.61 9.83 -7.63
N GLU A 56 5.55 9.46 -8.37
CA GLU A 56 5.21 10.05 -9.67
C GLU A 56 4.92 11.55 -9.54
N GLY A 57 4.07 11.93 -8.58
CA GLY A 57 3.73 13.32 -8.32
C GLY A 57 4.95 14.14 -7.87
N PHE A 58 5.78 13.58 -6.98
CA PHE A 58 7.02 14.21 -6.55
C PHE A 58 7.97 14.46 -7.72
N ALA A 59 8.27 13.43 -8.51
CA ALA A 59 9.18 13.53 -9.63
C ALA A 59 8.67 14.50 -10.71
N SER A 60 7.37 14.45 -11.02
CA SER A 60 6.75 15.35 -12.00
C SER A 60 6.78 16.81 -11.56
N THR A 61 6.46 17.08 -10.28
CA THR A 61 6.46 18.43 -9.73
C THR A 61 7.86 19.04 -9.77
N TRP A 62 8.86 18.30 -9.28
CA TRP A 62 10.25 18.77 -9.30
C TRP A 62 10.80 18.92 -10.70
N LYS A 63 10.44 18.01 -11.62
CA LYS A 63 10.82 18.14 -13.03
C LYS A 63 10.26 19.44 -13.63
N SER A 64 8.98 19.73 -13.46
CA SER A 64 8.38 20.97 -13.97
C SER A 64 9.02 22.21 -13.36
N PHE A 65 9.24 22.22 -12.04
CA PHE A 65 9.91 23.32 -11.35
C PHE A 65 11.33 23.57 -11.88
N LEU A 66 12.13 22.51 -12.06
CA LEU A 66 13.50 22.64 -12.59
C LEU A 66 13.53 23.03 -14.06
N LEU A 67 12.50 22.72 -14.85
CA LEU A 67 12.41 23.20 -16.23
C LEU A 67 12.14 24.71 -16.32
N GLU A 68 11.36 25.25 -15.38
CA GLU A 68 11.00 26.68 -15.35
C GLU A 68 12.07 27.55 -14.67
N HIS A 69 12.72 27.03 -13.62
CA HIS A 69 13.63 27.80 -12.75
C HIS A 69 15.05 27.23 -12.64
N GLY A 70 15.35 26.13 -13.34
CA GLY A 70 16.62 25.41 -13.19
C GLY A 70 17.81 26.11 -13.83
N THR A 71 18.97 25.71 -13.33
CA THR A 71 20.31 26.07 -13.82
C THR A 71 20.91 24.90 -14.61
N ALA A 72 22.07 25.09 -15.24
CA ALA A 72 22.71 24.03 -16.03
C ALA A 72 23.08 22.77 -15.22
N ASP A 73 23.24 22.88 -13.89
CA ASP A 73 23.56 21.74 -13.02
C ASP A 73 22.32 20.82 -12.78
N ASP A 74 21.12 21.33 -13.04
CA ASP A 74 19.86 20.64 -12.80
C ASP A 74 19.50 19.62 -13.89
N GLU A 75 20.21 19.61 -15.03
CA GLU A 75 19.99 18.65 -16.11
C GLU A 75 20.16 17.20 -15.62
N ARG A 76 21.11 16.97 -14.72
CA ARG A 76 21.32 15.66 -14.07
C ARG A 76 20.11 15.25 -13.22
N THR A 77 19.54 16.19 -12.49
CA THR A 77 18.38 15.97 -11.61
C THR A 77 17.12 15.70 -12.44
N ILE A 78 16.92 16.44 -13.53
CA ILE A 78 15.84 16.23 -14.50
C ILE A 78 15.96 14.83 -15.13
N ASN A 79 17.17 14.41 -15.50
CA ASN A 79 17.40 13.06 -16.03
C ASN A 79 17.12 11.96 -15.00
N ASN A 80 17.45 12.18 -13.73
CA ASN A 80 17.09 11.25 -12.66
C ASN A 80 15.56 11.17 -12.46
N ALA A 81 14.85 12.30 -12.55
CA ALA A 81 13.39 12.34 -12.46
C ALA A 81 12.73 11.59 -13.64
N ASN A 82 13.20 11.79 -14.87
CA ASN A 82 12.72 11.06 -16.04
C ASN A 82 12.88 9.55 -15.88
N ARG A 83 14.06 9.08 -15.45
CA ARG A 83 14.30 7.65 -15.21
C ARG A 83 13.39 7.05 -14.15
N LEU A 84 13.03 7.82 -13.13
CA LEU A 84 12.06 7.38 -12.11
C LEU A 84 10.67 7.24 -12.72
N LEU A 85 10.22 8.24 -13.49
CA LEU A 85 8.93 8.21 -14.20
C LEU A 85 8.84 7.05 -15.19
N ASP A 86 9.92 6.78 -15.94
CA ASP A 86 9.97 5.67 -16.89
C ASP A 86 9.80 4.30 -16.20
N LEU A 87 10.37 4.14 -14.99
CA LEU A 87 10.21 2.92 -14.20
C LEU A 87 8.80 2.78 -13.64
N ILE A 88 8.18 3.87 -13.22
CA ILE A 88 6.78 3.88 -12.75
C ILE A 88 5.84 3.55 -13.91
N ALA A 89 6.10 4.06 -15.12
CA ALA A 89 5.30 3.78 -16.31
C ALA A 89 5.33 2.30 -16.74
N GLN A 90 6.41 1.57 -16.40
CA GLN A 90 6.52 0.12 -16.64
C GLN A 90 5.70 -0.71 -15.64
N PHE A 91 5.19 -0.09 -14.57
CA PHE A 91 4.47 -0.81 -13.53
C PHE A 91 3.08 -1.28 -14.04
N PRO A 92 2.71 -2.57 -13.85
CA PRO A 92 1.48 -3.11 -14.41
C PRO A 92 0.24 -2.47 -13.77
N ARG A 93 -0.62 -1.89 -14.61
CA ARG A 93 -1.91 -1.30 -14.19
C ARG A 93 -3.04 -2.32 -14.07
N ILE A 94 -2.85 -3.49 -14.65
CA ILE A 94 -3.82 -4.60 -14.65
C ILE A 94 -3.11 -5.78 -14.00
N ASN A 95 -3.83 -6.47 -13.11
CA ASN A 95 -3.30 -7.66 -12.43
C ASN A 95 -2.97 -8.73 -13.50
N PRO A 96 -1.70 -9.14 -13.67
CA PRO A 96 -1.35 -10.18 -14.62
C PRO A 96 -2.01 -11.49 -14.17
N SER A 97 -2.91 -12.03 -14.99
CA SER A 97 -3.51 -13.33 -14.71
C SER A 97 -2.47 -14.43 -14.87
N SER A 98 -2.64 -15.55 -14.17
CA SER A 98 -1.77 -16.73 -14.25
C SER A 98 -1.62 -17.33 -15.66
N THR A 99 -2.44 -16.87 -16.62
CA THR A 99 -2.46 -17.35 -18.01
C THR A 99 -1.56 -16.51 -18.94
N ASP A 100 -1.19 -15.29 -18.54
CA ASP A 100 -0.38 -14.42 -19.37
C ASP A 100 1.12 -14.66 -19.11
N LYS A 101 1.87 -14.95 -20.17
CA LYS A 101 3.33 -15.17 -20.17
C LYS A 101 4.16 -13.97 -19.68
N SER A 102 3.50 -12.88 -19.25
CA SER A 102 4.07 -11.79 -18.44
C SER A 102 4.40 -12.21 -17.00
N SER A 103 4.21 -13.49 -16.66
CA SER A 103 4.50 -14.16 -15.39
C SER A 103 5.96 -14.08 -14.89
N GLU A 104 6.86 -13.38 -15.57
CA GLU A 104 8.23 -13.14 -15.11
C GLU A 104 8.48 -11.75 -14.52
N ILE A 105 7.49 -10.84 -14.54
CA ILE A 105 7.68 -9.51 -13.96
C ILE A 105 7.67 -9.63 -12.45
N ASP A 106 8.86 -9.64 -11.84
CA ASP A 106 9.03 -9.56 -10.40
C ASP A 106 8.65 -8.14 -9.93
N ILE A 107 7.40 -8.01 -9.51
CA ILE A 107 6.79 -6.79 -8.99
C ILE A 107 7.62 -6.25 -7.81
N SER A 108 8.11 -7.13 -6.94
CA SER A 108 8.86 -6.74 -5.74
C SER A 108 10.22 -6.14 -6.10
N GLN A 109 10.92 -6.72 -7.09
CA GLN A 109 12.18 -6.18 -7.61
C GLN A 109 11.98 -4.83 -8.29
N LEU A 110 10.95 -4.70 -9.14
CA LEU A 110 10.63 -3.45 -9.81
C LEU A 110 10.34 -2.34 -8.78
N LEU A 111 9.56 -2.66 -7.76
CA LEU A 111 9.20 -1.72 -6.72
C LEU A 111 10.41 -1.29 -5.87
N ASN A 112 11.28 -2.23 -5.49
CA ASN A 112 12.54 -1.90 -4.82
C ASN A 112 13.47 -1.03 -5.68
N ARG A 113 13.48 -1.27 -7.00
CA ARG A 113 14.20 -0.43 -7.95
C ARG A 113 13.63 0.99 -7.99
N ILE A 114 12.31 1.15 -8.02
CA ILE A 114 11.63 2.47 -7.95
C ILE A 114 12.02 3.19 -6.66
N ARG A 115 11.89 2.54 -5.49
CA ARG A 115 12.29 3.09 -4.18
C ARG A 115 13.75 3.57 -4.17
N SER A 116 14.66 2.78 -4.72
CA SER A 116 16.08 3.14 -4.79
C SER A 116 16.30 4.40 -5.63
N ARG A 117 15.59 4.53 -6.76
CA ARG A 117 15.70 5.68 -7.67
C ARG A 117 15.07 6.93 -7.07
N TYR A 118 13.95 6.79 -6.37
CA TYR A 118 13.38 7.88 -5.58
C TYR A 118 14.38 8.42 -4.55
N LYS A 119 15.07 7.55 -3.80
CA LYS A 119 16.11 7.98 -2.84
C LYS A 119 17.26 8.73 -3.53
N VAL A 120 17.67 8.29 -4.71
CA VAL A 120 18.69 8.98 -5.53
C VAL A 120 18.21 10.37 -5.95
N LEU A 121 16.95 10.50 -6.39
CA LEU A 121 16.37 11.79 -6.77
C LEU A 121 16.31 12.75 -5.58
N CYS A 122 15.88 12.26 -4.41
CA CYS A 122 15.88 13.04 -3.17
C CYS A 122 17.29 13.51 -2.78
N ALA A 123 18.30 12.65 -2.94
CA ALA A 123 19.70 13.00 -2.69
C ALA A 123 20.20 14.09 -3.64
N SER A 124 19.83 14.05 -4.94
CA SER A 124 20.18 15.13 -5.88
C SER A 124 19.46 16.46 -5.57
N LEU A 125 18.27 16.41 -4.99
CA LEU A 125 17.50 17.59 -4.60
C LEU A 125 17.87 18.12 -3.20
N GLY A 126 18.70 17.40 -2.44
CA GLY A 126 19.00 17.74 -1.04
C GLY A 126 17.80 17.59 -0.09
N VAL A 127 16.76 16.86 -0.50
CA VAL A 127 15.52 16.67 0.28
C VAL A 127 15.60 15.34 1.02
N ARG A 128 15.15 15.32 2.29
CA ARG A 128 15.06 14.08 3.05
C ARG A 128 13.93 13.20 2.45
N PRO A 129 14.18 11.93 2.09
CA PRO A 129 13.14 11.04 1.62
C PRO A 129 12.04 10.88 2.67
N THR A 130 10.80 11.18 2.29
CA THR A 130 9.63 10.98 3.14
C THR A 130 8.87 9.76 2.65
N LEU A 131 8.95 8.67 3.42
CA LEU A 131 8.12 7.49 3.19
C LEU A 131 6.75 7.76 3.84
N ARG A 132 5.85 8.43 3.13
CA ARG A 132 4.47 8.59 3.61
C ARG A 132 3.65 7.30 3.55
N ALA A 133 4.07 6.32 2.75
CA ALA A 133 3.29 5.13 2.44
C ALA A 133 3.25 4.03 3.52
N SER A 134 3.98 4.15 4.64
CA SER A 134 4.01 3.08 5.68
C SER A 134 3.47 3.51 7.04
N ARG A 135 2.73 4.63 7.12
CA ARG A 135 2.24 5.15 8.40
C ARG A 135 0.95 4.49 8.90
N SER A 136 0.49 3.41 8.27
CA SER A 136 -0.71 2.68 8.66
C SER A 136 -0.51 1.58 9.71
N ASP A 137 0.72 1.20 10.09
CA ASP A 137 0.95 0.13 11.08
C ASP A 137 1.99 0.50 12.16
N GLN A 138 1.61 1.45 13.02
CA GLN A 138 2.09 1.45 14.41
C GLN A 138 0.89 1.64 15.34
N THR A 139 -0.07 0.73 15.31
CA THR A 139 -0.86 0.43 16.50
C THR A 139 0.02 -0.46 17.38
N THR A 140 0.68 0.16 18.35
CA THR A 140 1.32 -0.54 19.45
C THR A 140 0.23 -1.25 20.27
N ASP A 141 -0.01 -2.52 19.97
CA ASP A 141 -0.58 -3.44 20.96
C ASP A 141 0.52 -3.72 21.99
N THR A 142 0.66 -2.81 22.95
CA THR A 142 1.37 -3.05 24.21
C THR A 142 0.34 -3.00 25.31
N ASP A 143 -0.24 -4.16 25.60
CA ASP A 143 -1.07 -4.36 26.78
C ASP A 143 -0.15 -4.51 28.01
N GLY A 144 -0.29 -3.56 28.96
CA GLY A 144 -0.01 -3.69 30.39
C GLY A 144 1.41 -4.02 30.90
N MET A 145 2.19 -3.00 31.26
CA MET A 145 2.70 -2.83 32.65
C MET A 145 3.27 -1.42 32.85
N ALA A 146 2.76 -0.72 33.87
CA ALA A 146 3.06 0.68 34.20
C ALA A 146 4.49 0.90 34.70
N VAL A 147 5.12 2.03 34.33
CA VAL A 147 5.75 2.98 35.27
C VAL A 147 5.89 4.36 34.62
N ASP A 148 5.44 5.39 35.32
CA ASP A 148 5.68 6.80 35.03
C ASP A 148 7.19 7.10 35.02
N ASP A 149 7.67 7.82 34.00
CA ASP A 149 8.75 8.79 34.19
C ASP A 149 8.73 9.83 33.06
N GLU A 150 8.59 11.09 33.46
CA GLU A 150 8.70 12.25 32.60
C GLU A 150 10.13 12.38 32.04
N LYS A 151 10.25 12.58 30.72
CA LYS A 151 11.31 13.42 30.14
C LYS A 151 10.99 13.81 28.71
N GLU A 152 10.42 15.01 28.58
CA GLU A 152 10.30 15.79 27.36
C GLU A 152 11.71 16.13 26.82
N ASN A 153 12.14 15.54 25.69
CA ASN A 153 13.02 16.24 24.74
C ASN A 153 13.12 15.50 23.39
N GLY A 154 12.34 15.97 22.40
CA GLY A 154 12.50 15.64 20.99
C GLY A 154 12.17 16.86 20.14
N PRO A 155 12.90 17.15 19.04
CA PRO A 155 12.80 18.42 18.35
C PRO A 155 11.42 18.58 17.70
N LYS A 156 10.64 19.55 18.20
CA LYS A 156 9.33 19.91 17.68
C LYS A 156 9.46 20.25 16.19
N SER A 157 8.79 19.47 15.34
CA SER A 157 8.70 19.73 13.89
C SER A 157 8.20 21.16 13.67
N ARG A 158 9.02 22.02 13.06
CA ARG A 158 8.62 23.37 12.65
C ARG A 158 7.72 23.24 11.43
N VAL A 159 6.42 23.06 11.67
CA VAL A 159 5.40 23.32 10.66
C VAL A 159 5.41 24.83 10.43
N TRP A 160 5.62 25.26 9.18
CA TRP A 160 5.72 26.67 8.80
C TRP A 160 4.48 27.46 9.26
N PRO A 161 4.63 28.62 9.93
CA PRO A 161 3.49 29.42 10.36
C PRO A 161 3.11 30.37 9.21
N VAL A 162 2.41 29.86 8.19
CA VAL A 162 1.87 30.71 7.12
C VAL A 162 0.41 31.09 7.38
N LEU A 163 -0.24 30.49 8.38
CA LEU A 163 -1.66 30.76 8.69
C LEU A 163 -1.91 31.74 9.85
N SER A 164 -0.87 32.28 10.48
CA SER A 164 -1.03 33.24 11.59
C SER A 164 -1.16 34.71 11.14
N GLN A 165 -1.32 34.95 9.84
CA GLN A 165 -1.46 36.31 9.26
C GLN A 165 -2.81 36.54 8.56
N LEU A 166 -3.81 35.68 8.75
CA LEU A 166 -5.17 35.96 8.30
C LEU A 166 -5.96 36.57 9.46
N ASP A 167 -6.31 37.85 9.30
CA ASP A 167 -7.13 38.61 10.25
C ASP A 167 -8.47 37.88 10.54
N PRO A 168 -8.88 37.76 11.81
CA PRO A 168 -10.11 37.05 12.20
C PRO A 168 -11.41 37.83 11.92
N SER A 169 -11.42 38.80 11.00
CA SER A 169 -12.54 39.74 10.84
C SER A 169 -13.54 39.40 9.73
N VAL A 170 -13.47 38.23 9.09
CA VAL A 170 -14.41 37.85 8.02
C VAL A 170 -15.02 36.46 8.24
N THR A 171 -15.71 36.28 9.36
CA THR A 171 -16.69 35.19 9.51
C THR A 171 -17.88 35.70 10.32
N ASN A 172 -18.71 36.51 9.68
CA ASN A 172 -20.12 36.65 10.03
C ASN A 172 -20.91 36.71 8.72
N GLN A 173 -21.20 35.55 8.15
CA GLN A 173 -22.36 35.40 7.29
C GLN A 173 -23.10 34.14 7.74
N ASP A 174 -24.28 34.39 8.30
CA ASP A 174 -25.29 33.41 8.69
C ASP A 174 -25.60 32.46 7.53
N LEU A 175 -25.36 31.17 7.74
CA LEU A 175 -25.90 30.11 6.90
C LEU A 175 -27.17 29.56 7.55
N SER A 176 -28.25 30.33 7.42
CA SER A 176 -29.61 29.82 7.47
C SER A 176 -30.20 29.86 6.07
N TYR A 177 -30.29 28.70 5.42
CA TYR A 177 -31.32 28.34 4.44
C TYR A 177 -31.38 26.82 4.33
#